data_AF-A0A1X2FBY1-F1
#
_entry.id   AF-A0A1X2FBY1-F1
#
_cell.length_a   1.000
_cell.length_b   1.000
_cell.length_c   1.000
_cell.angle_alpha   90.00
_cell.angle_beta   90.00
_cell.angle_gamma   90.00
#
_symmetry.space_group_name_H-M   'P 1'
#
loop_
_entity.id
_entity.type
_entity.pdbx_description
1 polymer ?
#
loop_
_entity_poly.entity_id
_entity_poly.type
_entity_poly.pdbx_seq_one_letter_code
_entity_poly.pdbx_strand_id
1 'polypeptide(L)'
;MSINTATGRARHLGDARNLVHRKSDGTVVDFFGQADLYLLTPPLRGYTTVVVSSTDRSGQQTDFGPETLIFGLEGEGLLYDADDVGGGRGILTATEALEDAGYTLD
;
A
#
# COMPACT_ATOMS: atom_id res chain seq x y z
N MET A 1 -5.69 16.44 17.08
CA MET A 1 -5.39 15.04 16.76
C MET A 1 -6.75 14.37 16.62
N SER A 2 -7.26 14.30 15.39
CA SER A 2 -8.56 13.66 15.14
C SER A 2 -8.35 12.16 15.29
N ILE A 3 -9.04 11.55 16.25
CA ILE A 3 -9.06 10.11 16.42
C ILE A 3 -9.92 9.60 15.26
N ASN A 4 -9.29 9.23 14.15
CA ASN A 4 -9.97 8.51 13.09
C ASN A 4 -10.27 7.15 13.71
N THR A 5 -11.51 6.93 14.16
CA THR A 5 -11.90 5.62 14.70
C THR A 5 -11.75 4.63 13.57
N ALA A 6 -10.68 3.83 13.60
CA ALA A 6 -10.45 2.81 12.58
C ALA A 6 -11.65 1.85 12.58
N THR A 7 -12.32 1.77 11.43
CA THR A 7 -13.51 0.91 11.24
C THR A 7 -13.21 -0.30 10.37
N GLY A 8 -12.05 -0.30 9.70
CA GLY A 8 -11.59 -1.39 8.86
C GLY A 8 -10.50 -2.24 9.50
N ARG A 9 -10.31 -3.45 8.94
CA ARG A 9 -9.24 -4.39 9.26
C ARG A 9 -8.36 -4.60 8.04
N ALA A 10 -7.05 -4.65 8.26
CA ALA A 10 -6.07 -4.96 7.25
C ALA A 10 -5.31 -6.23 7.65
N ARG A 11 -5.49 -7.30 6.89
CA ARG A 11 -4.79 -8.57 7.10
C ARG A 11 -3.60 -8.65 6.17
N HIS A 12 -2.41 -8.79 6.74
CA HIS A 12 -1.19 -8.99 5.99
C HIS A 12 -1.21 -10.34 5.24
N LEU A 13 -0.87 -10.32 3.94
CA LEU A 13 -0.84 -11.49 3.07
C LEU A 13 0.59 -11.92 2.69
N GLY A 14 1.58 -11.06 2.87
CA GLY A 14 2.98 -11.30 2.53
C GLY A 14 3.56 -10.29 1.55
N ASP A 15 4.77 -10.56 1.09
CA ASP A 15 5.54 -9.70 0.19
C ASP A 15 4.86 -9.56 -1.19
N ALA A 16 4.75 -8.33 -1.69
CA ALA A 16 4.15 -8.00 -2.98
C ALA A 16 5.12 -8.14 -4.17
N ARG A 17 6.43 -8.17 -3.91
CA ARG A 17 7.46 -8.16 -4.95
C ARG A 17 7.37 -9.41 -5.81
N ASN A 18 7.48 -9.22 -7.13
CA ASN A 18 7.34 -10.28 -8.15
C ASN A 18 5.92 -10.89 -8.29
N LEU A 19 4.92 -10.38 -7.58
CA LEU A 19 3.53 -10.88 -7.67
C LEU A 19 2.59 -9.90 -8.37
N VAL A 20 2.86 -8.60 -8.24
CA VAL A 20 1.98 -7.53 -8.72
C VAL A 20 2.39 -7.11 -10.14
N HIS A 21 1.41 -7.03 -11.03
CA HIS A 21 1.64 -6.74 -12.45
C HIS A 21 0.95 -5.43 -12.85
N ARG A 22 1.62 -4.61 -13.67
CA ARG A 22 1.01 -3.42 -14.26
C ARG A 22 -0.17 -3.80 -15.12
N LYS A 23 -1.32 -3.17 -14.89
CA LYS A 23 -2.53 -3.37 -15.70
C LYS A 23 -2.31 -3.05 -17.19
N SER A 24 -1.42 -2.10 -17.50
CA SER A 24 -1.17 -1.61 -18.86
C SER A 24 -0.48 -2.61 -19.78
N ASP A 25 0.54 -3.32 -19.28
CA ASP A 25 1.43 -4.15 -20.10
C ASP A 25 1.74 -5.52 -19.48
N GLY A 26 1.19 -5.83 -18.31
CA GLY A 26 1.42 -7.08 -17.60
C GLY A 26 2.84 -7.25 -17.05
N THR A 27 3.67 -6.21 -17.07
CA THR A 27 5.01 -6.27 -16.47
C THR A 27 4.94 -6.28 -14.95
N VAL A 28 5.87 -6.99 -14.30
CA VAL A 28 5.98 -6.95 -12.84
C VAL A 28 6.31 -5.52 -12.38
N VAL A 29 5.61 -5.07 -11.34
CA VAL A 29 5.89 -3.77 -10.71
C VAL A 29 7.16 -3.87 -9.88
N ASP A 30 8.08 -2.96 -10.13
CA ASP A 30 9.28 -2.77 -9.32
C ASP A 30 8.97 -1.73 -8.24
N PHE A 31 8.70 -2.22 -7.02
CA PHE A 31 8.45 -1.35 -5.88
C PHE A 31 9.77 -0.89 -5.28
N PHE A 32 9.85 0.40 -4.95
CA PHE A 32 10.96 0.94 -4.19
C PHE A 32 10.82 0.53 -2.72
N GLY A 33 11.85 -0.12 -2.16
CA GLY A 33 11.89 -0.50 -0.76
C GLY A 33 11.01 -1.70 -0.40
N GLN A 34 10.39 -1.65 0.77
CA GLN A 34 9.50 -2.71 1.26
C GLN A 34 8.12 -2.55 0.62
N ALA A 35 7.51 -3.66 0.22
CA ALA A 35 6.18 -3.67 -0.37
C ALA A 35 5.43 -4.93 0.05
N ASP A 36 4.35 -4.75 0.80
CA ASP A 36 3.57 -5.84 1.38
C ASP A 36 2.11 -5.79 0.92
N LEU A 37 1.52 -6.97 0.72
CA LEU A 37 0.12 -7.16 0.36
C LEU A 37 -0.77 -7.18 1.59
N TYR A 38 -1.89 -6.50 1.50
CA TYR A 38 -2.92 -6.50 2.53
C TYR A 38 -4.30 -6.77 1.94
N LEU A 39 -5.08 -7.59 2.64
CA LEU A 39 -6.51 -7.73 2.42
C LEU A 39 -7.25 -6.76 3.36
N LEU A 40 -8.07 -5.88 2.79
CA LEU A 40 -8.85 -4.87 3.50
C LEU A 40 -10.30 -5.32 3.67
N THR A 41 -10.87 -5.03 4.84
CA THR A 41 -12.30 -5.19 5.12
C THR A 41 -12.79 -4.03 5.97
N PRO A 42 -13.67 -3.12 5.48
CA PRO A 42 -14.25 -3.08 4.13
C PRO A 42 -13.22 -2.70 3.04
N PRO A 43 -13.58 -2.72 1.73
CA PRO A 43 -12.70 -2.27 0.66
C PRO A 43 -12.38 -0.76 0.76
N LEU A 44 -11.13 -0.38 0.50
CA LEU A 44 -10.70 1.02 0.39
C LEU A 44 -10.92 1.50 -1.04
N ARG A 45 -11.80 2.48 -1.25
CA ARG A 45 -12.15 3.00 -2.59
C ARG A 45 -12.54 1.90 -3.60
N GLY A 46 -13.09 0.78 -3.13
CA GLY A 46 -13.46 -0.37 -3.95
C GLY A 46 -12.39 -1.47 -4.05
N TYR A 47 -11.16 -1.24 -3.58
CA TYR A 47 -10.09 -2.23 -3.57
C TYR A 47 -10.10 -3.05 -2.29
N THR A 48 -10.29 -4.37 -2.42
CA THR A 48 -10.17 -5.32 -1.31
C THR A 48 -8.73 -5.72 -1.05
N THR A 49 -7.86 -5.64 -2.05
CA THR A 49 -6.44 -5.97 -1.92
C THR A 49 -5.63 -4.73 -2.28
N VAL A 50 -4.63 -4.42 -1.48
CA VAL A 50 -3.73 -3.29 -1.69
C VAL A 50 -2.28 -3.71 -1.51
N VAL A 51 -1.37 -2.99 -2.14
CA VAL A 51 0.05 -2.98 -1.75
C VAL A 51 0.29 -1.76 -0.88
N VAL A 52 0.97 -1.95 0.24
CA VAL A 52 1.55 -0.85 1.00
C VAL A 52 3.05 -0.87 0.77
N SER A 53 3.56 0.15 0.10
CA SER A 53 4.96 0.26 -0.29
C SER A 53 5.60 1.42 0.45
N SER A 54 6.71 1.17 1.14
CA SER A 54 7.52 2.21 1.77
C SER A 54 8.83 2.37 1.02
N THR A 55 9.16 3.62 0.69
CA THR A 55 10.47 3.97 0.17
C THR A 55 11.46 3.98 1.34
N ASP A 56 11.82 2.80 1.84
CA ASP A 56 12.91 2.61 2.79
C ASP A 56 14.21 3.15 2.15
N ARG A 57 14.72 4.25 2.72
CA ARG A 57 16.04 4.43 3.38
C ARG A 57 17.28 3.61 2.93
N SER A 58 17.26 2.96 1.77
CA SER A 58 18.39 2.22 1.18
C SER A 58 19.47 3.11 0.56
N GLY A 59 19.52 4.40 0.93
CA GLY A 59 20.52 5.36 0.46
C GLY A 59 20.16 6.08 -0.84
N GLN A 60 19.05 5.73 -1.49
CA GLN A 60 18.44 6.59 -2.51
C GLN A 60 17.48 7.56 -1.82
N GLN A 61 17.99 8.77 -1.56
CA GLN A 61 17.16 9.89 -1.17
C GLN A 61 16.25 10.19 -2.38
N THR A 62 14.96 9.87 -2.29
CA THR A 62 14.00 10.51 -3.20
C THR A 62 14.04 12.01 -2.89
N ASP A 63 13.83 12.87 -3.89
CA ASP A 63 13.80 14.34 -3.71
C ASP A 63 12.72 14.80 -2.70
N PHE A 64 11.90 13.88 -2.21
CA PHE A 64 10.71 14.11 -1.42
C PHE A 64 10.75 13.51 0.00
N GLY A 65 11.82 12.79 0.34
CA GLY A 65 11.98 12.15 1.64
C GLY A 65 11.20 10.83 1.75
N PRO A 66 11.17 10.21 2.96
CA PRO A 66 10.50 8.93 3.15
C PRO A 66 8.98 9.07 2.95
N GLU A 67 8.42 8.15 2.17
CA GLU A 67 6.98 8.03 1.95
C GLU A 67 6.55 6.56 2.06
N THR A 68 5.33 6.37 2.51
CA THR A 68 4.64 5.08 2.48
C THR A 68 3.31 5.29 1.78
N LEU A 69 3.10 4.59 0.67
CA LEU A 69 1.93 4.74 -0.19
C LEU A 69 1.11 3.44 -0.23
N ILE A 70 -0.21 3.60 -0.37
CA ILE A 70 -1.15 2.49 -0.53
C ILE A 70 -1.64 2.50 -1.98
N PHE A 71 -1.46 1.38 -2.68
CA PHE A 71 -1.88 1.19 -4.07
C PHE A 71 -2.97 0.14 -4.18
N GLY A 72 -4.05 0.46 -4.89
CA GLY A 72 -5.15 -0.46 -5.16
C GLY A 72 -4.76 -1.58 -6.14
N LEU A 73 -5.21 -2.80 -5.89
CA LEU A 73 -5.06 -3.91 -6.82
C LEU A 73 -6.42 -4.40 -7.34
N GLU A 74 -6.53 -4.55 -8.65
CA GLU A 74 -7.75 -5.05 -9.29
C GLU A 74 -7.72 -6.57 -9.50
N GLY A 75 -8.84 -7.20 -9.14
CA GLY A 75 -9.14 -8.59 -9.44
C GLY A 75 -8.19 -9.59 -8.77
N GLU A 76 -8.36 -10.86 -9.13
CA GLU A 76 -7.52 -11.96 -8.62
C GLU A 76 -6.10 -11.93 -9.18
N GLY A 77 -5.87 -11.18 -10.27
CA GLY A 77 -4.57 -11.05 -10.93
C GLY A 77 -3.61 -10.06 -10.28
N LEU A 78 -4.00 -9.41 -9.18
CA LEU A 78 -3.19 -8.38 -8.50
C LEU A 78 -2.72 -7.30 -9.47
N LEU A 79 -3.65 -6.78 -10.29
CA LEU A 79 -3.33 -5.79 -11.30
C LEU A 79 -3.16 -4.43 -10.65
N TYR A 80 -1.94 -3.90 -10.75
CA TYR A 80 -1.56 -2.60 -10.23
C TYR A 80 -2.28 -1.49 -10.98
N ASP A 81 -3.12 -0.77 -10.25
CA ASP A 81 -3.70 0.50 -10.65
C ASP A 81 -2.87 1.60 -10.00
N ALA A 82 -2.29 2.49 -10.82
CA ALA A 82 -1.28 3.44 -10.38
C ALA A 82 -1.83 4.56 -9.48
N ASP A 83 -3.13 4.56 -9.23
CA ASP A 83 -3.79 5.48 -8.30
C ASP A 83 -3.41 5.13 -6.86
N ASP A 84 -2.74 6.07 -6.19
CA ASP A 84 -2.58 6.00 -4.75
C ASP A 84 -3.94 6.21 -4.06
N VAL A 85 -4.28 5.29 -3.17
CA VAL A 85 -5.57 5.28 -2.47
C VAL A 85 -5.44 5.68 -1.00
N GLY A 86 -4.21 5.88 -0.52
CA GLY A 86 -3.89 6.32 0.83
C GLY A 86 -2.38 6.34 1.11
N GLY A 87 -2.01 6.66 2.34
CA GLY A 87 -0.62 6.90 2.72
C GLY A 87 -0.17 8.32 2.39
N GLY A 88 1.15 8.53 2.37
CA GLY A 88 1.73 9.82 2.03
C GLY A 88 3.13 10.05 2.56
N ARG A 89 3.62 11.28 2.31
CA ARG A 89 4.93 11.74 2.77
C ARG A 89 4.97 11.88 4.29
N GLY A 90 6.11 11.50 4.88
CA GLY A 90 6.28 11.55 6.32
C GLY A 90 5.61 10.40 7.08
N ILE A 91 4.88 9.53 6.38
CA ILE A 91 4.41 8.24 6.90
C ILE A 91 5.53 7.22 6.69
N LEU A 92 5.99 6.59 7.77
CA LEU A 92 7.24 5.83 7.77
C LEU A 92 7.01 4.32 7.75
N THR A 93 5.80 3.89 8.07
CA THR A 93 5.46 2.47 8.21
C THR A 93 4.14 2.13 7.54
N ALA A 94 4.01 0.87 7.13
CA ALA A 94 2.75 0.34 6.60
C ALA A 94 1.60 0.46 7.61
N THR A 95 1.90 0.26 8.90
CA THR A 95 0.93 0.43 9.99
C THR A 95 0.37 1.85 10.03
N GLU A 96 1.24 2.86 10.06
CA GLU A 96 0.80 4.27 10.10
C GLU A 96 -0.02 4.63 8.85
N ALA A 97 0.36 4.14 7.68
CA ALA A 97 -0.38 4.37 6.44
C ALA A 97 -1.79 3.76 6.50
N LEU A 98 -1.91 2.53 6.99
CA LEU A 98 -3.18 1.82 7.12
C LEU A 98 -4.06 2.46 8.21
N GLU A 99 -3.49 2.87 9.33
CA GLU A 99 -4.20 3.59 10.40
C GLU A 99 -4.74 4.93 9.93
N ASP A 100 -3.94 5.71 9.19
CA ASP A 100 -4.38 6.97 8.57
C ASP A 100 -5.55 6.73 7.58
N ALA A 101 -5.48 5.64 6.82
CA ALA A 101 -6.56 5.17 5.94
C ALA A 101 -7.77 4.56 6.67
N GLY A 102 -7.74 4.46 8.01
CA GLY A 102 -8.86 3.99 8.84
C GLY A 102 -8.90 2.49 9.12
N TYR A 103 -7.76 1.80 9.02
CA TYR A 103 -7.62 0.36 9.25
C TYR A 103 -6.74 0.04 10.47
N THR A 104 -7.10 -1.01 11.20
CA THR A 104 -6.20 -1.67 12.15
C THR A 104 -5.60 -2.92 11.55
N LEU A 105 -4.34 -3.23 11.86
CA LEU A 105 -3.74 -4.51 11.51
C LEU A 105 -4.33 -5.64 12.35
N ASP A 106 -4.65 -6.75 11.68
CA ASP A 106 -5.04 -8.02 12.32
C ASP A 106 -3.84 -8.83 12.82
#